data_AF-A0A7Y2L4D4-F1
#
_entry.id   AF-A0A7Y2L4D4-F1
#
_cell.length_a   1.000
_cell.length_b   1.000
_cell.length_c   1.000
_cell.angle_alpha   90.00
_cell.angle_beta   90.00
_cell.angle_gamma   90.00
#
_symmetry.space_group_name_H-M   'P 1'
#
loop_
_entity.id
_entity.type
_entity.pdbx_description
1 polymer ?
#
loop_
_entity_poly.entity_id
_entity_poly.type
_entity_poly.pdbx_seq_one_letter_code
_entity_poly.pdbx_strand_id
1 'polypeptide(L)'
;SDDVRIVARLLPCAFAEAPARLAEFLAQLAPEMVIAVGLASGRADLSVERVAINLNDARIPDNQGLQPIDTPVVVQGPAAYFSTLPIKAMVRAIKAAGIDASVSHTAGTFVCNQVFYSLQHALAGSGVRSGFIHIPTLPQLALESGVPSMALETVVQGLR
;
A
#
# COMPACT_ATOMS: atom_id res chain seq x y z
N SER A 1 -1.84 -22.83 -11.55
CA SER A 1 -3.28 -22.54 -11.74
C SER A 1 -3.31 -21.38 -12.69
N ASP A 2 -3.57 -21.68 -13.96
CA ASP A 2 -3.26 -20.82 -15.11
C ASP A 2 -4.40 -19.84 -15.43
N ASP A 3 -4.94 -19.12 -14.44
CA ASP A 3 -6.04 -18.19 -14.73
C ASP A 3 -5.99 -16.88 -13.93
N VAL A 4 -4.80 -16.44 -13.49
CA VAL A 4 -4.63 -15.10 -12.87
C VAL A 4 -3.70 -14.24 -13.71
N ARG A 5 -4.24 -13.16 -14.27
CA ARG A 5 -3.47 -12.14 -14.97
C ARG A 5 -3.11 -11.00 -14.01
N ILE A 6 -1.82 -10.85 -13.72
CA ILE A 6 -1.32 -9.72 -12.93
C ILE A 6 -1.06 -8.53 -13.87
N VAL A 7 -1.62 -7.37 -13.51
CA VAL A 7 -1.40 -6.10 -14.22
C VAL A 7 -0.83 -5.08 -13.24
N ALA A 8 0.37 -4.57 -13.52
CA ALA A 8 1.00 -3.52 -12.72
C ALA A 8 0.70 -2.12 -13.29
N ARG A 9 0.46 -1.16 -12.40
CA ARG A 9 0.33 0.27 -12.70
C ARG A 9 1.09 1.08 -11.65
N LEU A 10 1.66 2.20 -12.07
CA LEU A 10 2.38 3.11 -11.18
C LEU A 10 1.49 4.30 -10.84
N LEU A 11 1.39 4.60 -9.54
CA LEU A 11 0.74 5.81 -9.04
C LEU A 11 1.79 6.89 -8.76
N PRO A 12 1.47 8.18 -8.97
CA PRO A 12 2.33 9.27 -8.51
C PRO A 12 2.37 9.31 -6.98
N CYS A 13 3.51 9.70 -6.41
CA CYS A 13 3.61 10.05 -4.99
C CYS A 13 3.17 11.50 -4.80
N ALA A 14 1.88 11.77 -5.04
CA ALA A 14 1.29 13.10 -4.97
C ALA A 14 -0.15 13.03 -4.45
N PHE A 15 -0.47 13.80 -3.41
CA PHE A 15 -1.77 13.79 -2.73
C PHE A 15 -2.92 14.18 -3.67
N ALA A 16 -2.68 15.11 -4.59
CA ALA A 16 -3.71 15.59 -5.51
C ALA A 16 -4.03 14.59 -6.63
N GLU A 17 -3.02 13.86 -7.12
CA GLU A 17 -3.16 13.03 -8.33
C GLU A 17 -3.40 11.55 -8.03
N ALA A 18 -2.84 11.01 -6.95
CA ALA A 18 -2.88 9.58 -6.68
C ALA A 18 -4.32 9.02 -6.59
N PRO A 19 -5.29 9.68 -5.92
CA PRO A 19 -6.67 9.19 -5.88
C PRO A 19 -7.34 9.17 -7.26
N ALA A 20 -7.12 10.20 -8.08
CA ALA A 20 -7.71 10.29 -9.42
C ALA A 20 -7.16 9.18 -10.34
N ARG A 21 -5.83 9.00 -10.36
CA ARG A 21 -5.17 7.96 -11.15
C ARG A 21 -5.55 6.55 -10.70
N LEU A 22 -5.72 6.35 -9.40
CA LEU A 22 -6.25 5.11 -8.85
C LEU A 22 -7.66 4.81 -9.38
N ALA A 23 -8.57 5.79 -9.32
CA ALA A 23 -9.94 5.64 -9.80
C ALA A 23 -9.96 5.30 -11.32
N GLU A 24 -9.13 5.95 -12.12
CA GLU A 24 -8.98 5.63 -13.54
C GLU A 24 -8.53 4.18 -13.78
N PHE A 25 -7.54 3.70 -13.02
CA PHE A 25 -7.08 2.32 -13.16
C PHE A 25 -8.13 1.30 -12.73
N LEU A 26 -8.88 1.58 -11.66
CA LEU A 26 -10.00 0.72 -11.24
C LEU A 26 -11.08 0.62 -12.33
N ALA A 27 -11.45 1.76 -12.94
CA ALA A 27 -12.44 1.80 -14.01
C ALA A 27 -11.97 1.09 -15.28
N GLN A 28 -10.70 1.25 -15.67
CA GLN A 28 -10.15 0.65 -16.89
C GLN A 28 -9.93 -0.86 -16.77
N LEU A 29 -9.53 -1.34 -15.59
CA LEU A 29 -9.12 -2.73 -15.40
C LEU A 29 -10.22 -3.63 -14.85
N ALA A 30 -11.23 -3.07 -14.17
CA ALA A 30 -12.29 -3.82 -13.49
C ALA A 30 -11.76 -5.06 -12.72
N PRO A 31 -10.82 -4.87 -11.76
CA PRO A 31 -10.09 -5.98 -11.15
C PRO A 31 -10.93 -6.80 -10.17
N GLU A 32 -10.63 -8.09 -10.04
CA GLU A 32 -11.18 -8.96 -8.99
C GLU A 32 -10.43 -8.82 -7.64
N MET A 33 -9.19 -8.34 -7.69
CA MET A 33 -8.36 -8.06 -6.51
C MET A 33 -7.37 -6.93 -6.80
N VAL A 34 -7.11 -6.09 -5.79
CA VAL A 34 -6.13 -5.02 -5.87
C VAL A 34 -5.19 -5.06 -4.67
N ILE A 35 -3.88 -5.13 -4.94
CA ILE A 35 -2.84 -4.98 -3.92
C ILE A 35 -2.05 -3.72 -4.25
N ALA A 36 -2.21 -2.67 -3.45
CA ALA A 36 -1.36 -1.50 -3.52
C ALA A 36 -0.05 -1.76 -2.76
N VAL A 37 1.06 -1.25 -3.28
CA VAL A 37 2.40 -1.48 -2.72
C VAL A 37 3.11 -0.14 -2.54
N GLY A 38 3.76 0.06 -1.39
CA GLY A 38 4.51 1.27 -1.08
C GLY A 38 5.82 0.98 -0.35
N LEU A 39 6.78 1.89 -0.46
CA LEU A 39 8.05 1.80 0.24
C LEU A 39 7.91 2.32 1.68
N ALA A 40 8.35 1.56 2.67
CA ALA A 40 8.44 2.01 4.06
C ALA A 40 9.88 1.95 4.55
N SER A 41 10.60 3.07 4.41
CA SER A 41 11.97 3.17 4.92
C SER A 41 12.02 2.92 6.42
N GLY A 42 12.99 2.10 6.86
CA GLY A 42 13.16 1.70 8.25
C GLY A 42 12.47 0.40 8.66
N ARG A 43 11.54 -0.14 7.85
CA ARG A 43 10.97 -1.48 8.10
C ARG A 43 11.92 -2.57 7.60
N ALA A 44 11.99 -3.66 8.35
CA ALA A 44 12.86 -4.80 8.04
C ALA A 44 12.15 -5.95 7.30
N ASP A 45 10.81 -5.94 7.26
CA ASP A 45 9.99 -7.03 6.73
C ASP A 45 8.95 -6.55 5.70
N LEU A 46 8.34 -7.48 4.96
CA LEU A 46 7.10 -7.18 4.23
C LEU A 46 5.96 -6.99 5.23
N SER A 47 5.36 -5.81 5.23
CA SER A 47 4.29 -5.46 6.14
C SER A 47 2.95 -5.45 5.42
N VAL A 48 2.07 -6.41 5.74
CA VAL A 48 0.70 -6.42 5.22
C VAL A 48 -0.19 -5.54 6.09
N GLU A 49 -0.71 -4.46 5.53
CA GLU A 49 -1.44 -3.44 6.28
C GLU A 49 -2.85 -3.91 6.64
N ARG A 50 -3.21 -3.74 7.91
CA ARG A 50 -4.54 -4.09 8.42
C ARG A 50 -5.56 -2.99 8.14
N VAL A 51 -5.18 -1.73 8.25
CA VAL A 51 -6.13 -0.61 8.35
C VAL A 51 -5.61 0.63 7.64
N ALA A 52 -6.51 1.28 6.90
CA ALA A 52 -6.32 2.61 6.33
C ALA A 52 -7.16 3.59 7.14
N ILE A 53 -6.63 4.76 7.46
CA ILE A 53 -7.32 5.80 8.25
C ILE A 53 -7.65 7.01 7.38
N ASN A 54 -8.74 7.71 7.69
CA ASN A 54 -9.19 8.89 6.95
C ASN A 54 -8.42 10.15 7.35
N LEU A 55 -7.09 10.13 7.18
CA LEU A 55 -6.19 11.21 7.59
C LEU A 55 -5.03 11.36 6.60
N ASN A 56 -4.86 12.59 6.12
CA ASN A 56 -3.63 13.09 5.53
C ASN A 56 -2.97 14.04 6.53
N ASP A 57 -1.80 13.63 7.01
CA ASP A 57 -0.97 14.41 7.91
C ASP A 57 0.51 14.18 7.53
N ALA A 58 1.04 15.10 6.72
CA ALA A 58 2.28 14.94 5.99
C ALA A 58 3.47 15.61 6.71
N ARG A 59 4.40 14.78 7.22
CA ARG A 59 5.64 15.27 7.85
C ARG A 59 6.61 15.96 6.86
N ILE A 60 6.53 15.60 5.58
CA ILE A 60 7.33 16.17 4.49
C ILE A 60 6.41 16.48 3.30
N PRO A 61 6.78 17.38 2.38
CA PRO A 61 6.04 17.58 1.14
C PRO A 61 6.06 16.32 0.26
N ASP A 62 5.00 16.13 -0.52
CA ASP A 62 4.98 15.16 -1.62
C ASP A 62 5.81 15.64 -2.83
N ASN A 63 5.82 14.86 -3.91
CA ASN A 63 6.60 15.19 -5.11
C ASN A 63 6.10 16.46 -5.85
N GLN A 64 4.94 17.00 -5.47
CA GLN A 64 4.38 18.24 -6.02
C GLN A 64 4.41 19.39 -5.02
N GLY A 65 5.05 19.20 -3.87
CA GLY A 65 5.19 20.21 -2.83
C GLY A 65 3.97 20.35 -1.92
N LEU A 66 2.95 19.48 -2.03
CA LEU A 66 1.81 19.49 -1.11
C LEU A 66 2.18 18.84 0.21
N GLN A 67 1.80 19.50 1.31
CA GLN A 67 2.03 19.02 2.67
C GLN A 67 0.77 19.23 3.52
N PRO A 68 -0.29 18.44 3.29
CA PRO A 68 -1.53 18.55 4.06
C PRO A 68 -1.30 18.24 5.55
N ILE A 69 -2.01 18.94 6.42
CA ILE A 69 -1.97 18.77 7.89
C ILE A 69 -3.41 18.58 8.35
N ASP A 70 -3.67 17.47 9.03
CA ASP A 70 -4.97 17.13 9.63
C ASP A 70 -6.18 17.27 8.69
N THR A 71 -6.01 16.86 7.43
CA THR A 71 -7.11 16.86 6.45
C THR A 71 -7.65 15.45 6.23
N PRO A 72 -8.97 15.26 6.00
CA PRO A 72 -9.49 13.95 5.65
C PRO A 72 -9.02 13.51 4.25
N VAL A 73 -8.89 12.20 4.04
CA VAL A 73 -8.70 11.63 2.70
C VAL A 73 -9.98 11.77 1.88
N VAL A 74 -11.13 11.40 2.47
CA VAL A 74 -12.46 11.62 1.89
C VAL A 74 -13.32 12.34 2.92
N VAL A 75 -13.80 13.53 2.57
CA VAL A 75 -14.72 14.32 3.40
C VAL A 75 -15.95 13.47 3.72
N GLN A 76 -16.33 13.42 5.00
CA GLN A 76 -17.46 12.62 5.53
C GLN A 76 -17.34 11.10 5.32
N GLY A 77 -16.20 10.60 4.85
CA GLY A 77 -15.91 9.16 4.87
C GLY A 77 -15.74 8.62 6.30
N PRO A 78 -15.91 7.31 6.51
CA PRO A 78 -15.71 6.70 7.83
C PRO A 78 -14.28 6.92 8.35
N ALA A 79 -14.08 6.81 9.66
CA ALA A 79 -12.75 7.07 10.24
C ALA A 79 -11.65 6.14 9.69
N ALA A 80 -12.01 4.90 9.34
CA ALA A 80 -11.05 3.91 8.85
C ALA A 80 -11.74 2.80 8.04
N TYR A 81 -10.93 2.09 7.25
CA TYR A 81 -11.29 0.85 6.58
C TYR A 81 -10.30 -0.27 6.90
N PHE A 82 -10.79 -1.46 7.21
CA PHE A 82 -9.95 -2.66 7.31
C PHE A 82 -9.69 -3.28 5.96
N SER A 83 -8.45 -3.73 5.72
CA SER A 83 -8.06 -4.56 4.58
C SER A 83 -9.04 -5.72 4.39
N THR A 84 -9.47 -5.95 3.15
CA THR A 84 -10.32 -7.10 2.78
C THR A 84 -9.50 -8.28 2.26
N LEU A 85 -8.16 -8.13 2.20
CA LEU A 85 -7.25 -9.23 1.92
C LEU A 85 -7.19 -10.22 3.11
N PRO A 86 -6.87 -11.50 2.87
CA PRO A 86 -6.66 -12.48 3.93
C PRO A 86 -5.29 -12.29 4.61
N ILE A 87 -5.07 -11.15 5.26
CA ILE A 87 -3.75 -10.64 5.67
C ILE A 87 -2.95 -11.63 6.53
N LYS A 88 -3.59 -12.38 7.43
CA LYS A 88 -2.89 -13.38 8.26
C LYS A 88 -2.49 -14.62 7.46
N ALA A 89 -3.27 -15.01 6.45
CA ALA A 89 -2.90 -16.11 5.56
C ALA A 89 -1.74 -15.70 4.64
N MET A 90 -1.78 -14.48 4.11
CA MET A 90 -0.68 -13.91 3.31
C MET A 90 0.63 -13.89 4.08
N VAL A 91 0.63 -13.33 5.31
CA VAL A 91 1.84 -13.30 6.15
C VAL A 91 2.37 -14.71 6.43
N ARG A 92 1.50 -15.69 6.72
CA ARG A 92 1.95 -17.08 6.90
C ARG A 92 2.58 -17.66 5.65
N ALA A 93 2.00 -17.41 4.47
CA ALA A 93 2.53 -17.90 3.19
C ALA A 93 3.90 -17.29 2.87
N ILE A 94 4.06 -15.98 3.05
CA ILE A 94 5.34 -15.28 2.84
C ILE A 94 6.43 -15.85 3.76
N LYS A 95 6.10 -16.05 5.05
CA LYS A 95 7.04 -16.65 6.01
C LYS A 95 7.37 -18.10 5.69
N ALA A 96 6.41 -18.89 5.20
CA ALA A 96 6.67 -20.26 4.76
C ALA A 96 7.61 -20.32 3.55
N ALA A 97 7.68 -19.25 2.75
CA ALA A 97 8.64 -19.10 1.66
C ALA A 97 10.03 -18.60 2.13
N GLY A 98 10.27 -18.48 3.44
CA GLY A 98 11.54 -18.03 4.01
C GLY A 98 11.74 -16.52 4.02
N ILE A 99 10.67 -15.73 3.85
CA ILE A 99 10.72 -14.27 3.78
C ILE A 99 10.07 -13.67 5.03
N ASP A 100 10.74 -12.73 5.68
CA ASP A 100 10.17 -12.05 6.85
C ASP A 100 8.97 -11.18 6.47
N ALA A 101 7.88 -11.39 7.20
CA ALA A 101 6.65 -10.63 7.05
C ALA A 101 5.87 -10.51 8.37
N SER A 102 5.12 -9.42 8.49
CA SER A 102 4.25 -9.14 9.62
C SER A 102 2.95 -8.46 9.20
N VAL A 103 1.99 -8.42 10.12
CA VAL A 103 0.80 -7.56 9.96
C VAL A 103 1.11 -6.22 10.58
N SER A 104 0.99 -5.16 9.80
CA SER A 104 1.09 -3.78 10.28
C SER A 104 -0.29 -3.23 10.63
N HIS A 105 -0.32 -2.36 11.64
CA HIS A 105 -1.52 -1.70 12.15
C HIS A 105 -1.55 -0.20 11.83
N THR A 106 -0.60 0.28 11.04
CA THR A 106 -0.58 1.66 10.51
C THR A 106 0.15 1.71 9.18
N ALA A 107 -0.53 2.28 8.17
CA ALA A 107 0.07 2.62 6.89
C ALA A 107 0.72 4.03 6.89
N GLY A 108 0.83 4.66 8.06
CA GLY A 108 1.19 6.08 8.20
C GLY A 108 0.03 7.02 7.87
N THR A 109 0.36 8.27 7.58
CA THR A 109 -0.59 9.36 7.27
C THR A 109 -0.21 10.11 5.98
N PHE A 110 0.71 9.54 5.21
CA PHE A 110 1.20 10.10 3.96
C PHE A 110 0.46 9.49 2.75
N VAL A 111 0.96 9.71 1.52
CA VAL A 111 0.33 9.24 0.27
C VAL A 111 0.03 7.74 0.26
N CYS A 112 0.84 6.89 0.92
CA CYS A 112 0.57 5.45 1.02
C CYS A 112 -0.77 5.16 1.72
N ASN A 113 -1.02 5.82 2.87
CA ASN A 113 -2.30 5.69 3.58
C ASN A 113 -3.46 6.30 2.75
N GLN A 114 -3.23 7.43 2.08
CA GLN A 114 -4.25 8.05 1.23
C GLN A 114 -4.69 7.11 0.10
N VAL A 115 -3.74 6.45 -0.58
CA VAL A 115 -4.01 5.46 -1.63
C VAL A 115 -4.75 4.26 -1.05
N PHE A 116 -4.29 3.72 0.08
CA PHE A 116 -4.94 2.59 0.73
C PHE A 116 -6.39 2.93 1.14
N TYR A 117 -6.61 4.10 1.75
CA TYR A 117 -7.94 4.54 2.16
C TYR A 117 -8.84 4.78 0.95
N SER A 118 -8.34 5.48 -0.09
CA SER A 118 -9.10 5.76 -1.31
C SER A 118 -9.50 4.48 -2.04
N LEU A 119 -8.59 3.49 -2.10
CA LEU A 119 -8.86 2.17 -2.69
C LEU A 119 -10.00 1.47 -1.97
N GLN A 120 -9.94 1.44 -0.63
CA GLN A 120 -10.93 0.77 0.19
C GLN A 120 -12.28 1.47 0.14
N HIS A 121 -12.27 2.80 0.12
CA HIS A 121 -13.46 3.61 -0.03
C HIS A 121 -14.14 3.38 -1.39
N ALA A 122 -13.37 3.37 -2.48
CA ALA A 122 -13.89 3.14 -3.82
C ALA A 122 -14.47 1.73 -4.03
N LEU A 123 -13.95 0.73 -3.32
CA LEU A 123 -14.37 -0.67 -3.45
C LEU A 123 -15.33 -1.13 -2.34
N ALA A 124 -15.70 -0.25 -1.42
CA ALA A 124 -16.60 -0.59 -0.31
C ALA A 124 -17.93 -1.16 -0.85
N GLY A 125 -18.27 -2.38 -0.42
CA GLY A 125 -19.50 -3.05 -0.85
C GLY A 125 -19.47 -3.69 -2.26
N SER A 126 -18.37 -3.55 -3.01
CA SER A 126 -18.27 -4.13 -4.37
C SER A 126 -17.98 -5.64 -4.39
N GLY A 127 -17.45 -6.19 -3.29
CA GLY A 127 -16.97 -7.57 -3.22
C GLY A 127 -15.54 -7.78 -3.73
N VAL A 128 -14.94 -6.77 -4.37
CA VAL A 128 -13.52 -6.79 -4.80
C VAL A 128 -12.62 -6.74 -3.57
N ARG A 129 -11.67 -7.67 -3.48
CA ARG A 129 -10.71 -7.71 -2.37
C ARG A 129 -9.59 -6.70 -2.61
N SER A 130 -9.26 -5.93 -1.59
CA SER A 130 -8.20 -4.93 -1.68
C SER A 130 -7.46 -4.67 -0.37
N GLY A 131 -6.21 -4.26 -0.50
CA GLY A 131 -5.35 -3.96 0.63
C GLY A 131 -4.01 -3.35 0.21
N PHE A 132 -3.13 -3.16 1.19
CA PHE A 132 -1.84 -2.52 1.01
C PHE A 132 -0.71 -3.34 1.62
N ILE A 133 0.45 -3.36 0.95
CA ILE A 133 1.68 -3.96 1.46
C ILE A 133 2.78 -2.92 1.43
N HIS A 134 3.41 -2.69 2.58
CA HIS A 134 4.66 -1.94 2.63
C HIS A 134 5.84 -2.89 2.43
N ILE A 135 6.80 -2.48 1.61
CA ILE A 135 8.06 -3.17 1.37
C ILE A 135 9.23 -2.40 2.01
N PRO A 136 10.28 -3.08 2.50
CA PRO A 136 11.51 -2.45 2.96
C PRO A 136 12.22 -1.66 1.86
N THR A 137 13.19 -0.84 2.28
CA THR A 137 14.14 -0.19 1.39
C THR A 137 14.93 -1.23 0.57
N LEU A 138 15.26 -0.93 -0.69
CA LEU A 138 16.16 -1.77 -1.48
C LEU A 138 17.63 -1.53 -1.06
N PRO A 139 18.52 -2.54 -1.09
CA PRO A 139 19.90 -2.40 -0.62
C PRO A 139 20.63 -1.21 -1.22
N GLN A 140 20.41 -0.91 -2.50
CA GLN A 140 21.05 0.20 -3.21
C GLN A 140 20.71 1.58 -2.61
N LEU A 141 19.53 1.73 -2.02
CA LEU A 141 19.07 2.96 -1.36
C LEU A 141 19.43 2.98 0.14
N ALA A 142 19.73 1.83 0.72
CA ALA A 142 20.07 1.69 2.13
C ALA A 142 21.56 1.93 2.44
N LEU A 143 22.44 1.84 1.43
CA LEU A 143 23.88 2.05 1.59
C LEU A 143 24.25 3.39 2.24
N GLU A 144 23.45 4.43 1.98
CA GLU A 144 23.70 5.79 2.48
C GLU A 144 23.08 6.05 3.86
N SER A 145 22.05 5.28 4.24
CA SER A 145 21.19 5.60 5.38
C SER A 145 21.25 4.57 6.52
N GLY A 146 21.86 3.39 6.30
CA GLY A 146 22.02 2.35 7.32
C GLY A 146 20.71 1.72 7.78
N VAL A 147 19.62 1.93 7.04
CA VAL A 147 18.30 1.36 7.35
C VAL A 147 18.23 -0.12 6.92
N PRO A 148 17.36 -0.94 7.55
CA PRO A 148 17.07 -2.28 7.06
C PRO A 148 16.66 -2.27 5.59
N SER A 149 17.06 -3.32 4.86
CA SER A 149 16.75 -3.47 3.44
C SER A 149 16.48 -4.91 3.04
N MET A 150 15.86 -5.09 1.88
CA MET A 150 15.53 -6.41 1.33
C MET A 150 15.79 -6.42 -0.18
N ALA A 151 16.44 -7.48 -0.68
CA ALA A 151 16.75 -7.64 -2.09
C ALA A 151 15.47 -7.59 -2.95
N LEU A 152 15.58 -7.01 -4.15
CA LEU A 152 14.43 -6.82 -5.04
C LEU A 152 13.77 -8.16 -5.40
N GLU A 153 14.57 -9.19 -5.65
CA GLU A 153 14.12 -10.53 -5.97
C GLU A 153 13.29 -11.14 -4.82
N THR A 154 13.73 -10.92 -3.58
CA THR A 154 13.01 -11.35 -2.37
C THR A 154 11.69 -10.60 -2.20
N VAL A 155 11.67 -9.29 -2.46
CA VAL A 155 10.43 -8.50 -2.45
C VAL A 155 9.46 -9.00 -3.51
N VAL A 156 9.92 -9.22 -4.75
CA VAL A 156 9.09 -9.73 -5.84
C VAL A 156 8.56 -11.13 -5.52
N GLN A 157 9.37 -12.00 -4.92
CA GLN A 157 8.93 -13.32 -4.46
C GLN A 157 7.87 -13.21 -3.37
N GLY A 158 8.02 -12.28 -2.41
CA GLY A 158 7.05 -12.07 -1.34
C GLY A 158 5.71 -11.47 -1.80
N LEU A 159 5.68 -10.82 -2.96
CA LEU A 159 4.46 -10.26 -3.56
C LEU A 159 3.71 -11.22 -4.50
N ARG A 160 4.33 -12.34 -4.88
CA ARG A 160 3.71 -13.38 -5.73
C ARG A 160 2.93 -14.40 -4.89
#